data_AF-A0A957QG95-F1
#
_entry.id   AF-A0A957QG95-F1
#
_cell.length_a   1.000
_cell.length_b   1.000
_cell.length_c   1.000
_cell.angle_alpha   90.00
_cell.angle_beta   90.00
_cell.angle_gamma   90.00
#
_symmetry.space_group_name_H-M   'P 1'
#
loop_
_entity.id
_entity.type
_entity.pdbx_description
1 polymer ?
#
loop_
_entity_poly.entity_id
_entity_poly.type
_entity_poly.pdbx_seq_one_letter_code
_entity_poly.pdbx_strand_id
1 'polypeptide(L)'
;LIVLAACESGRGHVLRGDEIMGLSRALLYAGTTSVLATLWPVHEIPTRLLVEHFFHQIRQHSERNGDLDPALGLARSQCWLRELTCAEIYETMTTWGAEAGTSIWQELCALWQMTHPDEIPKDADRLFAHPFFWSPYILIGDRRRG
;
A
#
# COMPACT_ATOMS: atom_id res chain seq x y z
N LEU A 1 4.32 1.75 -15.12
CA LEU A 1 3.67 2.10 -13.84
C LEU A 1 4.73 2.69 -12.92
N ILE A 2 4.46 3.84 -12.31
CA ILE A 2 5.33 4.47 -11.31
C ILE A 2 4.56 4.56 -9.99
N VAL A 3 5.23 4.37 -8.85
CA VAL A 3 4.64 4.49 -7.51
C VAL A 3 5.16 5.75 -6.83
N LEU A 4 4.25 6.64 -6.42
CA LEU A 4 4.52 7.83 -5.61
C LEU A 4 3.98 7.60 -4.20
N ALA A 5 4.89 7.36 -3.24
CA ALA A 5 4.54 7.23 -1.83
C ALA A 5 4.91 8.52 -1.10
N ALA A 6 3.94 9.14 -0.42
CA ALA A 6 4.24 10.12 0.63
C ALA A 6 4.60 9.33 1.90
N CYS A 7 5.83 8.85 2.00
CA CYS A 7 6.31 8.19 3.22
C CYS A 7 6.58 9.22 4.31
N GLU A 8 6.08 8.94 5.51
CA GLU A 8 6.42 9.68 6.73
C GLU A 8 7.62 9.04 7.43
N SER A 9 8.76 8.88 6.73
CA SER A 9 10.05 8.70 7.41
C SER A 9 10.57 10.10 7.72
N GLY A 10 10.45 10.52 8.98
CA GLY A 10 10.64 11.89 9.43
C GLY A 10 11.75 12.67 8.71
N ARG A 11 11.42 13.90 8.25
CA ARG A 11 12.26 15.01 7.72
C ARG A 11 11.99 15.50 6.29
N GLY A 12 10.92 15.08 5.60
CA GLY A 12 10.55 15.63 4.28
C GLY A 12 9.30 16.50 4.31
N HIS A 13 9.33 17.67 3.67
CA HIS A 13 8.16 18.54 3.49
C HIS A 13 6.99 17.77 2.86
N VAL A 14 5.81 17.88 3.48
CA VAL A 14 4.54 17.38 2.95
C VAL A 14 4.29 18.00 1.58
N LEU A 15 4.26 17.19 0.52
CA LEU A 15 3.86 17.66 -0.81
C LEU A 15 2.36 17.97 -0.77
N ARG A 16 1.97 19.18 -1.18
CA ARG A 16 0.54 19.55 -1.27
C ARG A 16 -0.13 18.73 -2.38
N GLY A 17 -1.44 18.47 -2.26
CA GLY A 17 -2.19 17.67 -3.25
C GLY A 17 -2.02 18.13 -4.71
N ASP A 18 -1.81 19.43 -4.94
CA ASP A 18 -1.53 20.00 -6.27
C ASP A 18 -0.18 19.55 -6.86
N GLU A 19 0.83 19.31 -6.01
CA GLU A 19 2.16 18.86 -6.45
C GLU A 19 2.15 17.39 -6.88
N ILE A 20 1.37 16.54 -6.19
CA ILE A 20 1.18 15.14 -6.59
C ILE A 20 0.48 15.07 -7.95
N MET A 21 -0.51 15.94 -8.20
CA MET A 21 -1.18 16.03 -9.49
C MET A 21 -0.23 16.55 -10.59
N GLY A 22 0.57 17.56 -10.30
CA GLY A 22 1.58 18.11 -11.22
C GLY A 22 2.65 17.09 -11.61
N LEU A 23 3.19 16.36 -10.63
CA LEU A 23 4.20 15.31 -10.85
C LEU A 23 3.60 14.11 -11.59
N SER A 24 2.42 13.66 -11.18
CA SER A 24 1.71 12.58 -11.88
C SER A 24 1.47 12.94 -13.34
N ARG A 25 1.05 14.19 -13.61
CA ARG A 25 0.86 14.68 -14.98
C ARG A 25 2.17 14.73 -15.77
N ALA A 26 3.27 15.18 -15.18
CA ALA A 26 4.58 15.17 -15.82
C ALA A 26 5.04 13.75 -16.17
N LEU A 27 4.85 12.78 -15.28
CA LEU A 27 5.20 11.36 -15.51
C LEU A 27 4.34 10.72 -16.61
N LEU A 28 3.04 11.05 -16.65
CA LEU A 28 2.15 10.62 -17.73
C LEU A 28 2.58 11.23 -19.07
N TYR A 29 2.93 12.53 -19.11
CA TYR A 29 3.47 13.18 -20.31
C TYR A 29 4.82 12.58 -20.75
N ALA A 30 5.63 12.11 -19.80
CA ALA A 30 6.90 11.43 -20.08
C ALA A 30 6.71 10.00 -20.64
N GLY A 31 5.46 9.54 -20.86
CA GLY A 31 5.16 8.25 -21.49
C GLY A 31 4.77 7.14 -20.51
N THR A 32 4.60 7.44 -19.22
CA THR A 32 4.09 6.45 -18.27
C THR A 32 2.60 6.23 -18.50
N THR A 33 2.15 4.97 -18.62
CA THR A 33 0.73 4.64 -18.84
C THR A 33 -0.14 4.86 -17.60
N SER A 34 0.44 4.67 -16.40
CA SER A 34 -0.27 4.78 -15.13
C SER A 34 0.67 5.11 -13.97
N VAL A 35 0.15 5.83 -12.97
CA VAL A 35 0.82 6.25 -11.74
C VAL A 35 -0.02 5.80 -10.55
N LEU A 36 0.58 5.07 -9.62
CA LEU A 36 0.00 4.76 -8.31
C LEU A 36 0.44 5.84 -7.32
N ALA A 37 -0.50 6.51 -6.67
CA ALA A 37 -0.23 7.59 -5.72
C ALA A 37 -1.01 7.41 -4.42
N THR A 38 -0.65 8.16 -3.38
CA THR A 38 -1.31 8.15 -2.06
C THR A 38 -1.90 9.54 -1.75
N LEU A 39 -3.14 9.57 -1.25
CA LEU A 39 -3.85 10.82 -0.91
C LEU A 39 -3.39 11.45 0.41
N TRP A 40 -2.92 10.64 1.36
CA TRP A 40 -2.36 11.05 2.64
C TRP A 40 -1.14 10.19 2.99
N PRO A 41 -0.32 10.61 3.97
CA PRO A 41 0.82 9.82 4.42
C PRO A 41 0.38 8.44 4.90
N VAL A 42 1.13 7.43 4.48
CA VAL A 42 0.86 6.02 4.81
C VAL A 42 2.06 5.42 5.54
N HIS A 43 1.78 4.53 6.49
CA HIS A 43 2.83 3.83 7.22
C HIS A 43 3.55 2.80 6.33
N GLU A 44 4.82 2.54 6.61
CA GLU A 44 5.66 1.64 5.81
C GLU A 44 5.07 0.23 5.72
N ILE A 45 4.66 -0.33 6.86
CA ILE A 45 4.10 -1.69 6.97
C ILE A 45 2.93 -1.95 5.99
N PRO A 46 1.79 -1.24 6.09
CA PRO A 46 0.66 -1.47 5.17
C PRO A 46 1.01 -1.13 3.73
N THR A 47 1.91 -0.16 3.51
CA THR A 47 2.39 0.19 2.16
C THR A 47 3.15 -0.95 1.52
N ARG A 48 4.09 -1.54 2.25
CA ARG A 48 4.90 -2.65 1.76
C ARG A 48 4.02 -3.85 1.42
N LEU A 49 3.12 -4.23 2.33
CA LEU A 49 2.14 -5.30 2.11
C LEU A 49 1.31 -5.06 0.84
N LEU A 50 0.70 -3.89 0.71
CA LEU A 50 -0.18 -3.58 -0.42
C LEU A 50 0.57 -3.55 -1.75
N VAL A 51 1.72 -2.89 -1.79
CA VAL A 51 2.50 -2.71 -3.02
C VAL A 51 3.15 -4.02 -3.47
N GLU A 52 3.70 -4.82 -2.55
CA GLU A 52 4.24 -6.13 -2.87
C GLU A 52 3.14 -7.07 -3.40
N HIS A 53 2.00 -7.15 -2.71
CA HIS A 53 0.88 -7.96 -3.16
C HIS A 53 0.38 -7.52 -4.55
N PHE A 54 0.27 -6.21 -4.76
CA PHE A 54 -0.13 -5.63 -6.04
C PHE A 54 0.82 -5.99 -7.19
N PHE A 55 2.13 -5.82 -7.02
CA PHE A 55 3.10 -6.18 -8.05
C PHE A 55 3.18 -7.69 -8.27
N HIS A 56 3.02 -8.48 -7.21
CA HIS A 56 2.94 -9.93 -7.32
C HIS A 56 1.78 -10.36 -8.21
N GLN A 57 0.60 -9.78 -8.02
CA GLN A 57 -0.57 -10.05 -8.87
C GLN A 57 -0.34 -9.68 -10.34
N ILE A 58 0.25 -8.50 -10.60
CA ILE A 58 0.58 -8.08 -11.97
C ILE A 58 1.55 -9.06 -12.63
N ARG A 59 2.61 -9.43 -11.91
CA ARG A 59 3.64 -10.35 -12.43
C ARG A 59 3.06 -11.73 -12.75
N GLN A 60 2.27 -12.32 -11.84
CA GLN A 60 1.64 -13.61 -12.07
C GLN A 60 0.71 -13.62 -13.28
N HIS A 61 -0.05 -12.53 -13.48
CA HIS A 61 -0.94 -12.42 -14.64
C HIS A 61 -0.16 -12.26 -15.95
N SER A 62 0.90 -11.45 -15.94
CA SER A 62 1.79 -11.29 -17.10
C SER A 62 2.47 -12.60 -17.50
N GLU A 63 2.89 -13.41 -16.53
CA GLU A 63 3.50 -14.74 -16.77
C GLU A 63 2.51 -15.74 -17.40
N ARG A 64 1.20 -15.55 -17.18
CA ARG A 64 0.11 -16.38 -17.71
C ARG A 64 -0.47 -15.87 -19.04
N ASN A 65 0.22 -14.94 -19.72
CA ASN A 65 -0.28 -14.22 -20.91
C ASN A 65 -1.64 -13.52 -20.70
N GLY A 66 -2.01 -13.21 -19.45
CA GLY A 66 -3.21 -12.46 -19.13
C GLY A 66 -2.87 -11.00 -18.85
N ASP A 67 -3.54 -10.05 -19.50
CA ASP A 67 -3.42 -8.65 -19.12
C ASP A 67 -4.28 -8.40 -17.86
N LEU A 68 -3.63 -8.08 -16.73
CA LEU A 68 -4.35 -7.64 -15.53
C LEU A 68 -4.49 -6.13 -15.59
N ASP A 69 -5.74 -5.65 -15.62
CA ASP A 69 -6.03 -4.23 -15.43
C ASP A 69 -5.42 -3.77 -14.10
N PRO A 70 -4.47 -2.81 -14.08
CA PRO A 70 -3.87 -2.31 -12.85
C PRO A 70 -4.91 -1.75 -11.87
N ALA A 71 -6.05 -1.24 -12.35
CA ALA A 71 -7.14 -0.82 -11.47
C ALA A 71 -7.74 -2.00 -10.70
N LEU A 72 -7.94 -3.14 -11.38
CA LEU A 72 -8.40 -4.38 -10.75
C LEU A 72 -7.34 -4.95 -9.79
N GLY A 73 -6.06 -4.90 -10.18
CA GLY A 73 -4.96 -5.29 -9.29
C GLY A 73 -4.95 -4.48 -8.00
N LEU A 74 -5.09 -3.15 -8.11
CA LEU A 74 -5.11 -2.28 -6.94
C LEU A 74 -6.32 -2.57 -6.04
N ALA A 75 -7.51 -2.69 -6.62
CA ALA A 75 -8.73 -3.00 -5.87
C ALA A 75 -8.62 -4.34 -5.12
N ARG A 76 -8.02 -5.36 -5.75
CA ARG A 76 -7.75 -6.65 -5.11
C ARG A 76 -6.76 -6.53 -3.94
N SER A 77 -5.67 -5.78 -4.12
CA SER A 77 -4.71 -5.55 -3.04
C SER A 77 -5.30 -4.74 -1.88
N GLN A 78 -6.19 -3.78 -2.15
CA GLN A 78 -6.91 -3.04 -1.11
C GLN A 78 -7.86 -3.95 -0.31
N CYS A 79 -8.63 -4.80 -0.99
CA CYS A 79 -9.48 -5.80 -0.34
C CYS A 79 -8.67 -6.81 0.48
N TRP A 80 -7.56 -7.31 -0.09
CA TRP A 80 -6.67 -8.24 0.59
C TRP A 80 -6.08 -7.62 1.86
N LEU A 81 -5.54 -6.40 1.79
CA LEU A 81 -4.97 -5.71 2.97
C LEU A 81 -6.03 -5.53 4.07
N ARG A 82 -7.26 -5.15 3.69
CA ARG A 82 -8.39 -4.98 4.62
C ARG A 82 -8.76 -6.27 5.36
N GLU A 83 -8.51 -7.42 4.74
CA GLU A 83 -8.96 -8.73 5.23
C GLU A 83 -7.88 -9.47 6.04
N LEU A 84 -6.62 -9.03 5.97
CA LEU A 84 -5.52 -9.60 6.74
C LEU A 84 -5.73 -9.48 8.25
N THR A 85 -5.51 -10.60 8.94
CA THR A 85 -5.48 -10.71 10.40
C THR A 85 -4.09 -10.38 10.96
N CYS A 86 -4.03 -10.03 12.25
CA CYS A 86 -2.77 -9.78 12.94
C CYS A 86 -1.82 -11.00 12.87
N ALA A 87 -2.37 -12.21 12.99
CA ALA A 87 -1.60 -13.45 12.85
C ALA A 87 -0.96 -13.60 11.46
N GLU A 88 -1.73 -13.39 10.39
CA GLU A 88 -1.24 -13.49 9.01
C GLU A 88 -0.18 -12.42 8.70
N ILE A 89 -0.36 -11.20 9.24
CA ILE A 89 0.62 -10.11 9.09
C ILE A 89 1.93 -10.50 9.77
N TYR A 90 1.86 -11.01 11.01
CA TYR A 90 3.03 -11.44 11.76
C TYR A 90 3.79 -12.55 11.02
N GLU A 91 3.09 -13.57 10.52
CA GLU A 91 3.69 -14.65 9.73
C GLU A 91 4.36 -14.13 8.45
N THR A 92 3.66 -13.26 7.71
CA THR A 92 4.19 -12.65 6.47
C THR A 92 5.46 -11.85 6.76
N MET A 93 5.49 -11.08 7.84
CA MET A 93 6.65 -10.26 8.22
C MET A 93 7.87 -11.09 8.63
N THR A 94 7.66 -12.18 9.37
CA THR A 94 8.77 -13.09 9.73
C THR A 94 9.40 -13.74 8.50
N THR A 95 8.62 -13.97 7.44
CA THR A 95 9.10 -14.57 6.19
C THR A 95 9.99 -13.61 5.38
N TRP A 96 9.79 -12.30 5.50
CA TRP A 96 10.57 -11.29 4.77
C TRP A 96 11.97 -11.04 5.31
N GLY A 97 12.42 -11.82 6.31
CA GLY A 97 13.75 -11.65 6.89
C GLY A 97 13.92 -10.32 7.60
N ALA A 98 12.81 -9.67 8.02
CA ALA A 98 12.89 -8.66 9.05
C ALA A 98 13.54 -9.34 10.25
N GLU A 99 14.80 -8.99 10.54
CA GLU A 99 15.46 -9.45 11.74
C GLU A 99 14.48 -9.22 12.89
N ALA A 100 14.16 -10.28 13.63
CA ALA A 100 13.29 -10.25 14.78
C ALA A 100 13.93 -9.41 15.89
N GLY A 101 14.07 -8.12 15.65
CA GLY A 101 14.23 -7.09 16.64
C GLY A 101 12.87 -6.92 17.32
N THR A 102 12.93 -6.73 18.62
CA THR A 102 11.85 -6.75 19.62
C THR A 102 10.68 -5.74 19.40
N SER A 103 10.49 -5.19 18.20
CA SER A 103 9.64 -4.00 17.92
C SER A 103 8.49 -4.20 16.92
N ILE A 104 8.41 -5.27 16.12
CA ILE A 104 7.31 -5.42 15.14
C ILE A 104 5.93 -5.45 15.84
N TRP A 105 5.81 -6.21 16.93
CA TRP A 105 4.55 -6.25 17.67
C TRP A 105 4.18 -4.89 18.28
N GLN A 106 5.17 -4.10 18.72
CA GLN A 106 4.96 -2.75 19.23
C GLN A 106 4.48 -1.81 18.12
N GLU A 107 5.05 -1.91 16.92
CA GLU A 107 4.61 -1.14 15.75
C GLU A 107 3.18 -1.52 15.32
N LEU A 108 2.84 -2.81 15.30
CA LEU A 108 1.47 -3.24 15.00
C LEU A 108 0.47 -2.75 16.05
N CYS A 109 0.84 -2.77 17.33
CA CYS A 109 0.02 -2.18 18.40
C CYS A 109 -0.14 -0.65 18.22
N ALA A 110 0.94 0.06 17.87
CA ALA A 110 0.88 1.50 17.62
C ALA A 110 -0.03 1.84 16.42
N LEU A 111 0.03 1.04 15.35
CA LEU A 111 -0.86 1.18 14.19
C LEU A 111 -2.31 0.91 14.55
N TRP A 112 -2.58 -0.13 15.36
CA TRP A 112 -3.93 -0.42 15.83
C TRP A 112 -4.54 0.76 16.59
N GLN A 113 -3.77 1.36 17.50
CA GLN A 113 -4.18 2.50 18.31
C GLN A 113 -4.53 3.75 17.51
N MET A 114 -4.07 3.87 16.25
CA MET A 114 -4.49 4.96 15.36
C MET A 114 -5.99 4.92 15.06
N THR A 115 -6.63 3.77 15.20
CA THR A 115 -8.05 3.54 14.86
C THR A 115 -8.88 3.00 16.03
N HIS A 116 -8.22 2.37 17.01
CA HIS A 116 -8.83 1.80 18.21
C HIS A 116 -8.02 2.24 19.45
N PRO A 117 -8.28 3.46 19.96
CA PRO A 117 -7.51 4.00 21.07
C PRO A 117 -7.65 3.13 22.33
N ASP A 118 -6.55 2.94 23.05
CA ASP A 118 -6.45 2.16 24.30
C ASP A 118 -6.78 0.65 24.17
N GLU A 119 -6.94 0.13 22.96
CA GLU A 119 -7.13 -1.29 22.69
C GLU A 119 -5.82 -1.96 22.25
N ILE A 120 -5.67 -3.25 22.57
CA ILE A 120 -4.56 -4.08 22.10
C ILE A 120 -5.14 -5.07 21.09
N PRO A 121 -4.57 -5.17 19.87
CA PRO A 121 -5.07 -6.08 18.85
C PRO A 121 -4.88 -7.54 19.27
N LYS A 122 -5.84 -8.39 18.92
CA LYS A 122 -5.76 -9.85 19.03
C LYS A 122 -5.36 -10.45 17.69
N ASP A 123 -4.87 -11.68 17.73
CA ASP A 123 -4.43 -12.42 16.54
C ASP A 123 -5.48 -12.48 15.41
N ALA A 124 -6.76 -12.64 15.77
CA ALA A 124 -7.87 -12.71 14.81
C ALA A 124 -8.35 -11.35 14.30
N ASP A 125 -7.88 -10.24 14.87
CA ASP A 125 -8.33 -8.91 14.50
C ASP A 125 -7.73 -8.50 13.15
N ARG A 126 -8.55 -7.82 12.35
CA ARG A 126 -8.14 -7.31 11.04
C ARG A 126 -7.47 -5.96 11.20
N LEU A 127 -6.16 -5.99 11.39
CA LEU A 127 -5.35 -4.81 11.76
C LEU A 127 -5.58 -3.61 10.82
N PHE A 128 -5.72 -3.88 9.52
CA PHE A 128 -5.86 -2.84 8.49
C PHE A 128 -7.29 -2.72 7.93
N ALA A 129 -8.30 -3.20 8.65
CA ALA A 129 -9.69 -3.11 8.19
C ALA A 129 -10.15 -1.65 7.97
N HIS A 130 -9.68 -0.73 8.82
CA HIS A 130 -10.05 0.67 8.75
C HIS A 130 -9.56 1.32 7.44
N PRO A 131 -10.39 2.13 6.74
CA PRO A 131 -10.07 2.71 5.43
C PRO A 131 -8.80 3.56 5.41
N PHE A 132 -8.36 4.09 6.55
CA PHE A 132 -7.11 4.84 6.68
C PHE A 132 -5.91 4.13 6.04
N PHE A 133 -5.86 2.79 6.09
CA PHE A 133 -4.71 2.01 5.63
C PHE A 133 -4.73 1.64 4.14
N TRP A 134 -5.89 1.55 3.49
CA TRP A 134 -6.00 1.06 2.10
C TRP A 134 -6.68 2.03 1.14
N SER A 135 -7.52 2.95 1.62
CA SER A 135 -8.20 3.93 0.77
C SER A 135 -7.36 5.10 0.23
N PRO A 136 -6.14 5.44 0.73
CA PRO A 136 -5.37 6.53 0.12
C PRO A 136 -4.81 6.18 -1.25
N TYR A 137 -4.66 4.89 -1.58
CA TYR A 137 -4.03 4.46 -2.82
C TYR A 137 -4.98 4.68 -3.99
N ILE A 138 -4.52 5.48 -4.96
CA ILE A 138 -5.25 5.79 -6.18
C ILE A 138 -4.38 5.51 -7.41
N LEU A 139 -5.01 5.05 -8.48
CA LEU A 139 -4.36 4.89 -9.77
C LEU A 139 -4.79 6.05 -10.69
N ILE A 140 -3.80 6.72 -11.28
CA ILE A 140 -3.98 7.84 -12.21
C ILE A 140 -3.44 7.41 -13.58
N GLY A 141 -4.23 7.56 -14.64
CA GLY A 141 -3.86 7.21 -16.01
C GLY A 141 -4.84 6.25 -16.67
N ASP A 142 -4.67 6.03 -17.98
CA ASP A 142 -5.54 5.16 -18.77
C ASP A 142 -4.70 4.22 -19.63
N ARG A 143 -4.91 2.91 -19.46
CA ARG A 143 -4.24 1.85 -20.24
C ARG A 143 -4.78 1.75 -21.67
N ARG A 144 -5.93 2.38 -21.99
CA ARG A 144 -6.52 2.33 -23.35
C ARG A 144 -5.81 3.17 -24.40
N ARG A 145 -4.70 3.84 -24.06
CA ARG A 145 -3.79 4.46 -25.04
C ARG A 145 -2.56 3.57 -25.21
N GLY A 146 -2.68 2.53 -26.02
CA GLY A 146 -1.59 1.65 -26.44
C GLY A 146 -2.00 0.85 -27.65
#